data_AF-A0A382C669-F1
#
_entry.id   AF-A0A382C669-F1
#
_cell.length_a   1.000
_cell.length_b   1.000
_cell.length_c   1.000
_cell.angle_alpha   90.00
_cell.angle_beta   90.00
_cell.angle_gamma   90.00
#
_symmetry.space_group_name_H-M   'P 1'
#
loop_
_entity.id
_entity.type
_entity.pdbx_description
1 polymer ?
#
loop_
_entity_poly.entity_id
_entity_poly.type
_entity_poly.pdbx_seq_one_letter_code
_entity_poly.pdbx_strand_id
1 'polypeptide(L)'
;MLSKPVKRDLSHNRTIKGKGYKREDGLWDIEVFLVDSKTYSFENMHRGYISAGEPLHDMAVRLTIDDRKKIIDIEAVIGSSPYNVCPQAVKNCQKLKGEFIVSGFNRMVIKTLGAERGCRHI
;
A
#
# COMPACT_ATOMS: atom_id res chain seq x y z
N MET A 1 -14.92 -12.10 -19.52
CA MET A 1 -13.52 -12.44 -19.87
C MET A 1 -12.92 -11.30 -20.66
N LEU A 2 -11.63 -11.04 -20.53
CA LEU A 2 -10.95 -10.02 -21.33
C LEU A 2 -10.82 -10.48 -22.78
N SER A 3 -10.69 -9.54 -23.71
CA SER A 3 -10.40 -9.83 -25.12
C SER A 3 -8.99 -10.41 -25.30
N LYS A 4 -8.73 -11.02 -26.47
CA LYS A 4 -7.41 -11.59 -26.78
C LYS A 4 -6.35 -10.48 -26.84
N PRO A 5 -5.27 -10.57 -26.06
CA PRO A 5 -4.21 -9.56 -26.08
C PRO A 5 -3.28 -9.73 -27.30
N VAL A 6 -2.57 -8.66 -27.66
CA VAL A 6 -1.39 -8.72 -28.52
C VAL A 6 -0.24 -9.44 -27.79
N LYS A 7 0.81 -9.85 -28.53
CA LYS A 7 2.02 -10.43 -27.94
C LYS A 7 2.65 -9.46 -26.93
N ARG A 8 3.02 -9.97 -25.76
CA ARG A 8 3.60 -9.23 -24.64
C ARG A 8 4.24 -10.18 -23.65
N ASP A 9 5.22 -9.69 -22.91
CA ASP A 9 5.83 -10.41 -21.79
C ASP A 9 5.29 -9.89 -20.46
N LEU A 10 5.15 -10.79 -19.49
CA LEU A 10 4.78 -10.41 -18.14
C LEU A 10 6.03 -9.87 -17.43
N SER A 11 6.09 -8.56 -17.14
CA SER A 11 7.24 -7.94 -16.45
C SER A 11 7.02 -7.71 -14.95
N HIS A 12 5.77 -7.65 -14.50
CA HIS A 12 5.42 -7.26 -13.14
C HIS A 12 4.14 -7.93 -12.68
N ASN A 13 4.18 -8.47 -11.47
CA ASN A 13 3.01 -8.97 -10.77
C ASN A 13 2.67 -8.02 -9.64
N ARG A 14 1.41 -7.62 -9.55
CA ARG A 14 0.86 -6.85 -8.43
C ARG A 14 -0.43 -7.51 -8.00
N THR A 15 -0.54 -7.81 -6.72
CA THR A 15 -1.78 -8.29 -6.10
C THR A 15 -2.17 -7.35 -4.98
N ILE A 16 -3.40 -6.84 -5.03
CA ILE A 16 -4.00 -6.07 -3.95
C ILE A 16 -5.22 -6.84 -3.44
N LYS A 17 -5.28 -7.09 -2.14
CA LYS A 17 -6.39 -7.79 -1.48
C LYS A 17 -6.96 -6.89 -0.40
N GLY A 18 -8.27 -6.64 -0.46
CA GLY A 18 -8.99 -5.85 0.53
C GLY A 18 -9.98 -6.71 1.30
N LYS A 19 -10.14 -6.44 2.59
CA LYS A 19 -11.19 -7.00 3.45
C LYS A 19 -11.80 -5.89 4.29
N GLY A 20 -13.12 -5.93 4.46
CA GLY A 20 -13.86 -5.00 5.31
C GLY A 20 -14.56 -5.75 6.43
N TYR A 21 -14.46 -5.24 7.65
CA TYR A 21 -15.04 -5.84 8.84
C TYR A 21 -15.86 -4.79 9.58
N LYS A 22 -17.10 -5.11 9.90
CA LYS A 22 -17.88 -4.32 10.85
C LYS A 22 -17.51 -4.76 12.25
N ARG A 23 -17.13 -3.82 13.12
CA ARG A 23 -16.78 -4.07 14.51
C ARG A 23 -18.02 -4.01 15.40
N GLU A 24 -17.93 -4.65 16.56
CA GLU A 24 -18.98 -4.65 17.58
C GLU A 24 -19.21 -3.26 18.20
N ASP A 25 -18.18 -2.41 18.21
CA ASP A 25 -18.25 -1.02 18.70
C ASP A 25 -18.84 -0.03 17.68
N GLY A 26 -19.32 -0.53 16.54
CA GLY A 26 -19.93 0.29 15.48
C GLY A 26 -18.93 0.93 14.51
N LEU A 27 -17.62 0.70 14.68
CA LEU A 27 -16.61 1.12 13.70
C LEU A 27 -16.43 0.07 12.60
N TRP A 28 -15.62 0.41 11.61
CA TRP A 28 -15.24 -0.47 10.50
C TRP A 28 -13.73 -0.58 10.39
N ASP A 29 -13.21 -1.80 10.24
CA ASP A 29 -11.83 -2.03 9.85
C ASP A 29 -11.76 -2.39 8.37
N ILE A 30 -10.87 -1.72 7.64
CA ILE A 30 -10.54 -2.02 6.25
C ILE A 30 -9.07 -2.45 6.21
N GLU A 31 -8.82 -3.70 5.88
CA GLU A 31 -7.48 -4.24 5.71
C GLU A 31 -7.15 -4.36 4.23
N VAL A 32 -6.01 -3.80 3.82
CA VAL A 32 -5.50 -3.90 2.45
C VAL A 32 -4.10 -4.44 2.48
N PHE A 33 -3.85 -5.48 1.70
CA PHE A 33 -2.56 -6.13 1.51
C PHE A 33 -2.11 -5.91 0.07
N LEU A 34 -0.85 -5.51 -0.12
CA LEU A 34 -0.23 -5.33 -1.42
C LEU A 34 1.04 -6.16 -1.50
N VAL A 35 1.13 -7.01 -2.53
CA VAL A 35 2.36 -7.70 -2.89
C VAL A 35 2.70 -7.41 -4.34
N ASP A 36 3.91 -6.90 -4.56
CA ASP A 36 4.49 -6.68 -5.87
C ASP A 36 5.72 -7.55 -6.07
N SER A 37 5.89 -8.13 -7.27
CA SER A 37 7.13 -8.80 -7.67
C SER A 37 7.48 -8.52 -9.13
N LYS A 38 8.73 -8.83 -9.50
CA LYS A 38 9.22 -8.80 -10.89
C LYS A 38 9.40 -10.22 -11.38
N THR A 39 9.21 -10.44 -12.68
CA THR A 39 9.44 -11.75 -13.31
C THR A 39 10.88 -11.96 -13.77
N TYR A 40 11.74 -10.97 -13.53
CA TYR A 40 13.15 -10.98 -13.84
C TYR A 40 13.94 -10.56 -12.59
N SER A 41 15.15 -11.07 -12.48
CA SER A 41 16.08 -10.70 -11.42
C SER A 41 16.88 -9.45 -11.80
N PHE A 42 17.31 -8.66 -10.83
CA PHE A 42 18.08 -7.43 -11.09
C PHE A 42 18.89 -7.00 -9.86
N GLU A 43 19.96 -6.24 -10.09
CA GLU A 43 20.71 -5.58 -9.03
C GLU A 43 19.92 -4.38 -8.47
N ASN A 44 19.94 -4.24 -7.15
CA ASN A 44 19.30 -3.16 -6.41
C ASN A 44 20.32 -2.53 -5.46
N MET A 45 20.46 -1.20 -5.53
CA MET A 45 21.46 -0.46 -4.75
C MET A 45 21.35 -0.64 -3.22
N HIS A 46 20.17 -0.97 -2.68
CA HIS A 46 19.95 -1.11 -1.24
C HIS A 46 19.76 -2.55 -0.77
N ARG A 47 19.32 -3.46 -1.65
CA ARG A 47 19.11 -4.89 -1.36
C ARG A 47 20.14 -5.82 -2.00
N GLY A 48 21.08 -5.28 -2.76
CA GLY A 48 22.07 -6.05 -3.51
C GLY A 48 21.46 -6.68 -4.76
N TYR A 49 20.86 -7.86 -4.64
CA TYR A 49 20.25 -8.58 -5.76
C TYR A 49 18.84 -9.01 -5.40
N ILE A 50 17.89 -8.80 -6.31
CA ILE A 50 16.49 -9.20 -6.14
C ILE A 50 16.19 -10.29 -7.16
N SER A 51 15.72 -11.44 -6.69
CA SER A 51 15.40 -12.58 -7.55
C SER A 51 14.04 -12.42 -8.22
N ALA A 52 13.90 -12.97 -9.42
CA ALA A 52 12.61 -13.11 -10.08
C ALA A 52 11.61 -13.82 -9.15
N GLY A 53 10.41 -13.25 -9.01
CA GLY A 53 9.33 -13.73 -8.14
C GLY A 53 9.42 -13.25 -6.69
N GLU A 54 10.58 -12.76 -6.24
CA GLU A 54 10.74 -12.23 -4.88
C GLU A 54 9.88 -10.97 -4.66
N PRO A 55 9.23 -10.83 -3.48
CA PRO A 55 8.51 -9.61 -3.14
C PRO A 55 9.40 -8.37 -3.17
N LEU A 56 9.08 -7.49 -4.12
CA LEU A 56 9.63 -6.15 -4.20
C LEU A 56 8.97 -5.25 -3.16
N HIS A 57 7.64 -5.31 -3.09
CA HIS A 57 6.84 -4.70 -2.04
C HIS A 57 5.98 -5.78 -1.38
N ASP A 58 6.00 -5.81 -0.06
CA ASP A 58 5.05 -6.57 0.75
C ASP A 58 4.57 -5.63 1.84
N MET A 59 3.33 -5.18 1.74
CA MET A 59 2.78 -4.10 2.55
C MET A 59 1.37 -4.42 2.99
N ALA A 60 1.01 -3.96 4.19
CA ALA A 60 -0.36 -3.98 4.65
C ALA A 60 -0.75 -2.67 5.33
N VAL A 61 -2.01 -2.30 5.21
CA VAL A 61 -2.63 -1.17 5.90
C VAL A 61 -3.94 -1.63 6.52
N ARG A 62 -4.20 -1.24 7.77
CA ARG A 62 -5.52 -1.30 8.39
C ARG A 62 -6.01 0.11 8.66
N LEU A 63 -7.20 0.45 8.17
CA LEU A 63 -7.91 1.68 8.50
C LEU A 63 -9.10 1.36 9.38
N THR A 64 -9.20 2.03 10.53
CA THR A 64 -10.40 2.04 11.35
C THR A 64 -11.19 3.30 11.03
N ILE A 65 -12.46 3.17 10.61
CA ILE A 65 -13.31 4.31 10.26
C ILE A 65 -14.67 4.28 10.96
N ASP A 66 -15.27 5.44 11.17
CA ASP A 66 -16.67 5.57 11.57
C ASP A 66 -17.62 5.57 10.35
N ASP A 67 -18.93 5.58 10.60
CA ASP A 67 -19.97 5.63 9.55
C ASP A 67 -19.93 6.92 8.72
N ARG A 68 -19.26 7.97 9.21
CA ARG A 68 -19.01 9.22 8.48
C ARG A 68 -17.73 9.16 7.66
N LYS A 69 -17.06 8.01 7.60
CA LYS A 69 -15.78 7.75 6.91
C LYS A 69 -14.62 8.56 7.49
N LYS A 70 -14.71 8.96 8.76
CA LYS A 70 -13.57 9.56 9.48
C LYS A 70 -12.60 8.46 9.86
N ILE A 71 -11.31 8.68 9.62
CA ILE A 71 -10.24 7.78 10.06
C ILE A 71 -10.07 7.95 11.57
N ILE A 72 -10.48 6.93 12.32
CA ILE A 72 -10.30 6.85 13.76
C ILE A 72 -8.90 6.34 14.08
N ASP A 73 -8.45 5.32 13.35
CA ASP A 73 -7.14 4.72 13.54
C ASP A 73 -6.56 4.25 12.20
N ILE A 74 -5.24 4.11 12.15
CA ILE A 74 -4.51 3.60 10.99
C ILE A 74 -3.27 2.85 11.46
N GLU A 75 -3.04 1.68 10.89
CA GLU A 75 -1.83 0.90 11.03
C GLU A 75 -1.28 0.58 9.64
N ALA A 76 0.04 0.62 9.48
CA ALA A 76 0.70 0.25 8.25
C ALA A 76 1.94 -0.57 8.56
N VAL A 77 2.26 -1.54 7.72
CA VAL A 77 3.48 -2.35 7.83
C VAL A 77 4.08 -2.56 6.45
N ILE A 78 5.41 -2.66 6.41
CA ILE A 78 6.19 -2.98 5.21
C ILE A 78 7.06 -4.18 5.57
N GLY A 79 6.72 -5.36 5.06
CA GLY A 79 7.51 -6.58 5.20
C GLY A 79 8.67 -6.65 4.21
N SER A 80 8.50 -6.10 3.00
CA SER A 80 9.54 -6.00 1.97
C SER A 80 9.43 -4.68 1.21
N SER A 81 10.57 -4.05 0.92
CA SER A 81 10.66 -2.83 0.11
C SER A 81 12.01 -2.71 -0.59
N PRO A 82 12.10 -2.04 -1.76
CA PRO A 82 13.35 -1.91 -2.49
C PRO A 82 14.34 -0.89 -1.92
N TYR A 83 13.93 -0.01 -1.00
CA TYR A 83 14.74 1.11 -0.54
C TYR A 83 14.67 1.28 0.99
N ASN A 84 15.81 1.63 1.60
CA ASN A 84 15.92 1.78 3.06
C ASN A 84 15.09 2.95 3.63
N VAL A 85 14.68 3.90 2.79
CA VAL A 85 13.82 5.03 3.20
C VAL A 85 12.35 4.61 3.37
N CYS A 86 11.93 3.50 2.77
CA CYS A 86 10.52 3.10 2.73
C CYS A 86 9.87 2.88 4.11
N PRO A 87 10.52 2.27 5.12
CA PRO A 87 9.91 2.09 6.45
C PRO A 87 9.49 3.39 7.14
N GLN A 88 10.11 4.52 6.81
CA GLN A 88 9.72 5.82 7.38
C GLN A 88 8.28 6.23 6.98
N ALA A 89 7.78 5.71 5.86
CA ALA A 89 6.41 5.94 5.40
C ALA A 89 5.35 5.44 6.39
N VAL A 90 5.62 4.32 7.07
CA VAL A 90 4.71 3.70 8.04
C VAL A 90 4.34 4.69 9.15
N LYS A 91 5.34 5.38 9.71
CA LYS A 91 5.12 6.36 10.78
C LYS A 91 4.29 7.55 10.29
N ASN A 92 4.51 7.98 9.04
CA ASN A 92 3.80 9.13 8.50
C ASN A 92 2.31 8.84 8.24
N CYS A 93 1.91 7.58 8.03
CA CYS A 93 0.51 7.19 7.88
C CYS A 93 -0.37 7.65 9.06
N GLN A 94 0.22 7.74 10.27
CA GLN A 94 -0.46 8.25 11.47
C GLN A 94 -1.02 9.67 11.29
N LYS A 95 -0.45 10.47 10.38
CA LYS A 95 -0.92 11.83 10.07
C LYS A 95 -2.27 11.86 9.35
N LEU A 96 -2.77 10.71 8.89
CA LEU A 96 -4.10 10.59 8.30
C LEU A 96 -5.21 10.39 9.35
N LYS A 97 -4.87 10.16 10.63
CA LYS A 97 -5.86 10.08 11.71
C LYS A 97 -6.64 11.38 11.81
N GLY A 98 -7.97 11.26 11.88
CA GLY A 98 -8.89 12.40 11.94
C GLY A 98 -9.35 12.91 10.58
N GLU A 99 -8.71 12.53 9.49
CA GLU A 99 -9.11 12.88 8.12
C GLU A 99 -10.33 12.07 7.67
N PHE A 100 -10.98 12.52 6.60
CA PHE A 100 -12.18 11.87 6.05
C PHE A 100 -11.91 11.24 4.68
N ILE A 101 -12.38 10.00 4.49
CA ILE A 101 -12.32 9.31 3.19
C ILE A 101 -13.49 9.77 2.32
N VAL A 102 -13.34 10.96 1.75
CA VAL A 102 -14.33 11.63 0.89
C VAL A 102 -13.69 12.10 -0.42
N SER A 103 -14.45 12.80 -1.27
CA SER A 103 -13.90 13.41 -2.49
C SER A 103 -12.69 14.28 -2.15
N GLY A 104 -11.58 14.09 -2.89
CA GLY A 104 -10.31 14.78 -2.63
C GLY A 104 -9.36 14.05 -1.67
N PHE A 105 -9.76 12.93 -1.06
CA PHE A 105 -8.92 12.15 -0.14
C PHE A 105 -7.55 11.82 -0.72
N ASN A 106 -7.47 11.30 -1.96
CA ASN A 106 -6.18 10.99 -2.61
C ASN A 106 -5.26 12.22 -2.71
N ARG A 107 -5.80 13.41 -2.97
CA ARG A 107 -5.01 14.64 -3.03
C ARG A 107 -4.48 15.02 -1.65
N MET A 108 -5.28 14.84 -0.60
CA MET A 108 -4.86 15.04 0.79
C MET A 108 -3.77 14.02 1.16
N VAL A 109 -3.96 12.73 0.86
CA VAL A 109 -2.94 11.69 1.10
C VAL A 109 -1.62 12.05 0.43
N ILE A 110 -1.64 12.44 -0.85
CA ILE A 110 -0.43 12.88 -1.57
C ILE A 110 0.19 14.14 -0.93
N LYS A 111 -0.61 15.09 -0.44
CA LYS A 111 -0.10 16.28 0.25
C LYS A 111 0.57 15.93 1.59
N THR A 112 0.01 14.97 2.31
CA THR A 112 0.44 14.56 3.65
C THR A 112 1.63 13.61 3.60
N LEU A 113 1.59 12.63 2.69
CA LEU A 113 2.53 11.51 2.59
C LEU A 113 3.41 11.54 1.32
N GLY A 114 3.21 12.48 0.41
CA GLY A 114 3.95 12.50 -0.86
C GLY A 114 5.44 12.81 -0.72
N ALA A 115 6.14 12.69 -1.85
CA ALA A 115 7.60 12.82 -1.97
C ALA A 115 8.33 11.80 -1.08
N GLU A 116 9.45 12.19 -0.46
CA GLU A 116 10.28 11.33 0.39
C GLU A 116 9.63 11.00 1.74
N ARG A 117 8.45 11.57 2.02
CA ARG A 117 7.73 11.38 3.29
C ARG A 117 6.90 10.10 3.31
N GLY A 118 6.74 9.42 2.19
CA GLY A 118 5.91 8.22 2.11
C GLY A 118 6.33 7.28 0.99
N CYS A 119 5.80 6.06 1.05
CA CYS A 119 5.92 5.12 -0.05
C CYS A 119 4.71 5.33 -0.95
N ARG A 120 4.92 5.53 -2.25
CA ARG A 120 3.82 5.71 -3.23
C ARG A 120 2.86 4.51 -3.33
N HIS A 121 3.23 3.38 -2.73
CA HIS A 121 2.45 2.14 -2.74
C HIS A 121 1.47 2.04 -1.57
N ILE A 122 1.72 2.78 -0.49
CA ILE A 122 0.77 2.95 0.63
C ILE A 122 -0.16 4.10 0.28
#